data_AF-A0A1G1DJ17-F1
#
_entry.id   AF-A0A1G1DJ17-F1
#
_cell.length_a   1.000
_cell.length_b   1.000
_cell.length_c   1.000
_cell.angle_alpha   90.00
_cell.angle_beta   90.00
_cell.angle_gamma   90.00
#
_symmetry.space_group_name_H-M   'P 1'
#
loop_
_entity.id
_entity.type
_entity.pdbx_description
1 polymer ?
#
loop_
_entity_poly.entity_id
_entity_poly.type
_entity_poly.pdbx_seq_one_letter_code
_entity_poly.pdbx_strand_id
1 'polypeptide(L)'
;MENNKREEWGTKLGLVLVLAGNAIGLGNFLRFPVQAAENGGGAFMLPYFISLIFLGIPLMWVELTIGRFGGNRGHGSMPGMFYSMWNNRWSKYIGILGIFTPLIIVIYYTYIESWTLAFSFFSLTGKYFGAESRESMGAFLKGFQGVQSNNYFSSIMPAIIFYLITLAINVYILSKGVSKGIERLANIAMPLLLIMATALAIRVLAFGTPDPANPENNIIAGLGFIWNPDFSQLTNSTVWLAASGQIFFTLSLGMGAIATYASYMKKDDDVATTGIATAGTNEFAEVVLGGTIAIPAAVAFFGLVGAQEIAKGGAFDLGFQSLPAIFQKIPLGQFFGFIWFLLLFFAALTSSVALTQPAMAFLQEEFRIPKERAAIIVGLVIFICSIPVVFFLKHGFLDELDYWAGTFGPVLCAFLETIIFVWLFGMAKGWEEINRGATTRIPKVFFYIIKYITPAFLFTILATWFYQSAIDVLLMKNIDPSNRPYVWGARLMMLAIFIGLAYLVRKSWRMKEQNPPHLSPEGGGLG
;
A
#
# COMPACT_ATOMS: atom_id res chain seq x y z
N MET A 1 11.72 -23.13 -28.09
CA MET A 1 11.24 -21.74 -28.01
C MET A 1 9.82 -21.81 -27.52
N GLU A 2 9.59 -21.70 -26.20
CA GLU A 2 8.22 -21.63 -25.69
C GLU A 2 7.57 -20.35 -26.22
N ASN A 3 6.35 -20.49 -26.74
CA ASN A 3 5.53 -19.36 -27.18
C ASN A 3 5.45 -18.33 -26.04
N ASN A 4 6.09 -17.18 -26.24
CA ASN A 4 6.18 -16.07 -25.27
C ASN A 4 4.83 -15.32 -25.20
N LYS A 5 3.72 -16.05 -24.96
CA LYS A 5 2.44 -15.44 -24.65
C LYS A 5 2.55 -14.81 -23.25
N ARG A 6 2.22 -13.52 -23.16
CA ARG A 6 2.12 -12.78 -21.90
C ARG A 6 1.22 -13.57 -20.94
N GLU A 7 1.59 -13.62 -19.66
CA GLU A 7 0.73 -14.22 -18.64
C GLU A 7 -0.60 -13.45 -18.56
N GLU A 8 -1.67 -14.17 -18.24
CA GLU A 8 -3.00 -13.62 -18.02
C GLU A 8 -3.53 -14.15 -16.68
N TRP A 9 -4.50 -13.46 -16.09
CA TRP A 9 -5.18 -13.94 -14.89
C TRP A 9 -5.94 -15.23 -15.18
N GLY A 10 -5.86 -16.20 -14.26
CA GLY A 10 -6.56 -17.48 -14.41
C GLY A 10 -8.07 -17.33 -14.32
N THR A 11 -8.56 -16.47 -13.42
CA THR A 11 -10.01 -16.25 -13.20
C THR A 11 -10.36 -14.80 -12.87
N LYS A 12 -11.61 -14.40 -13.14
CA LYS A 12 -12.13 -13.07 -12.74
C LYS A 12 -12.13 -12.87 -11.22
N LEU A 13 -12.51 -13.91 -10.46
CA LEU A 13 -12.48 -13.87 -9.00
C LEU A 13 -11.06 -13.74 -8.49
N GLY A 14 -10.11 -14.51 -9.05
CA GLY A 14 -8.69 -14.40 -8.73
C GLY A 14 -8.16 -12.99 -8.96
N LEU A 15 -8.51 -12.34 -10.08
CA LEU A 15 -8.15 -10.94 -10.34
C LEU A 15 -8.69 -10.00 -9.25
N VAL A 16 -9.97 -10.10 -8.89
CA VAL A 16 -10.56 -9.24 -7.85
C VAL A 16 -9.87 -9.46 -6.50
N LEU A 17 -9.59 -10.72 -6.13
CA LEU A 17 -8.88 -11.04 -4.89
C LEU A 17 -7.44 -10.54 -4.89
N VAL A 18 -6.75 -10.58 -6.04
CA VAL A 18 -5.39 -10.05 -6.18
C VAL A 18 -5.37 -8.53 -6.08
N LEU A 19 -6.30 -7.84 -6.74
CA LEU A 19 -6.44 -6.40 -6.63
C LEU A 19 -6.86 -5.99 -5.21
N ALA A 20 -7.76 -6.75 -4.57
CA ALA A 20 -8.16 -6.53 -3.19
C ALA A 20 -7.01 -6.80 -2.22
N GLY A 21 -6.16 -7.81 -2.44
CA GLY A 21 -4.97 -8.06 -1.61
C GLY A 21 -3.84 -7.05 -1.82
N ASN A 22 -3.79 -6.39 -2.98
CA ASN A 22 -2.93 -5.23 -3.17
C ASN A 22 -3.41 -4.03 -2.32
N ALA A 23 -4.72 -3.86 -2.17
CA ALA A 23 -5.30 -2.77 -1.40
C ALA A 23 -5.31 -3.07 0.13
N ILE A 24 -5.78 -4.26 0.50
CA ILE A 24 -5.91 -4.70 1.90
C ILE A 24 -4.53 -5.08 2.45
N GLY A 25 -3.91 -4.12 3.15
CA GLY A 25 -2.58 -4.24 3.73
C GLY A 25 -2.52 -3.80 5.19
N LEU A 26 -1.32 -3.40 5.62
CA LEU A 26 -1.11 -2.78 6.93
C LEU A 26 -1.86 -1.44 7.06
N GLY A 27 -2.19 -0.81 5.92
CA GLY A 27 -2.98 0.42 5.85
C GLY A 27 -4.32 0.29 6.58
N ASN A 28 -5.03 -0.80 6.35
CA ASN A 28 -6.39 -1.03 6.84
C ASN A 28 -6.43 -1.26 8.35
N PHE A 29 -5.47 -2.03 8.87
CA PHE A 29 -5.49 -2.48 10.27
C PHE A 29 -4.63 -1.62 11.21
N LEU A 30 -3.65 -0.88 10.68
CA LEU A 30 -2.75 -0.04 11.50
C LEU A 30 -2.86 1.43 11.17
N ARG A 31 -2.79 1.81 9.88
CA ARG A 31 -2.75 3.22 9.48
C ARG A 31 -4.12 3.88 9.62
N PHE A 32 -5.18 3.27 9.10
CA PHE A 32 -6.54 3.81 9.16
C PHE A 32 -7.00 4.08 10.60
N PRO A 33 -6.89 3.14 11.55
CA PRO A 33 -7.37 3.40 12.90
C PRO A 33 -6.61 4.55 13.59
N VAL A 34 -5.31 4.69 13.31
CA VAL A 34 -4.51 5.83 13.78
C VAL A 34 -4.95 7.14 13.11
N GLN A 35 -5.07 7.16 11.77
CA GLN A 35 -5.51 8.36 11.05
C GLN A 35 -6.89 8.82 11.49
N ALA A 36 -7.83 7.88 11.69
CA ALA A 36 -9.14 8.20 12.24
C ALA A 36 -9.01 8.80 13.64
N ALA A 37 -8.28 8.15 14.55
CA ALA A 37 -8.18 8.61 15.93
C ALA A 37 -7.44 9.95 16.11
N GLU A 38 -6.36 10.19 15.35
CA GLU A 38 -5.60 11.45 15.37
C GLU A 38 -6.43 12.63 14.84
N ASN A 39 -7.34 12.37 13.90
CA ASN A 39 -8.15 13.38 13.23
C ASN A 39 -9.60 13.43 13.74
N GLY A 40 -9.83 13.04 14.99
CA GLY A 40 -11.12 13.24 15.67
C GLY A 40 -12.18 12.16 15.40
N GLY A 41 -11.77 10.96 14.99
CA GLY A 41 -12.64 9.80 14.81
C GLY A 41 -13.68 10.04 13.71
N GLY A 42 -14.95 10.15 14.08
CA GLY A 42 -16.03 10.39 13.11
C GLY A 42 -15.95 11.74 12.37
N ALA A 43 -15.18 12.70 12.87
CA ALA A 43 -14.77 13.89 12.11
C ALA A 43 -14.00 13.54 10.83
N PHE A 44 -13.11 12.54 10.90
CA PHE A 44 -12.29 12.07 9.78
C PHE A 44 -13.10 11.28 8.75
N MET A 45 -14.11 10.53 9.21
CA MET A 45 -14.90 9.64 8.35
C MET A 45 -15.65 10.37 7.23
N LEU A 46 -16.11 11.61 7.46
CA LEU A 46 -16.81 12.41 6.45
C LEU A 46 -15.88 12.80 5.28
N PRO A 47 -14.76 13.51 5.49
CA PRO A 47 -13.75 13.74 4.44
C PRO A 47 -13.23 12.45 3.81
N TYR A 48 -13.12 11.36 4.58
CA TYR A 48 -12.69 10.06 4.08
C TYR A 48 -13.66 9.51 3.01
N PHE A 49 -14.95 9.41 3.31
CA PHE A 49 -15.93 8.92 2.32
C PHE A 49 -16.12 9.85 1.13
N ILE A 50 -16.00 11.17 1.33
CA ILE A 50 -16.02 12.12 0.22
C ILE A 50 -14.80 11.89 -0.68
N SER A 51 -13.62 11.73 -0.09
CA SER A 51 -12.40 11.43 -0.84
C SER A 51 -12.48 10.08 -1.57
N LEU A 52 -13.08 9.05 -0.96
CA LEU A 52 -13.35 7.77 -1.61
C LEU A 52 -14.19 7.94 -2.89
N ILE A 53 -15.29 8.70 -2.82
CA ILE A 53 -16.23 8.86 -3.94
C ILE A 53 -15.67 9.74 -5.05
N PHE A 54 -15.02 10.86 -4.71
CA PHE A 54 -14.58 11.86 -5.69
C PHE A 54 -13.13 11.69 -6.16
N LEU A 55 -12.34 10.87 -5.46
CA LEU A 55 -10.94 10.64 -5.76
C LEU A 55 -10.62 9.14 -5.86
N GLY A 56 -10.91 8.33 -4.83
CA GLY A 56 -10.54 6.92 -4.77
C GLY A 56 -11.11 6.06 -5.90
N ILE A 57 -12.45 5.98 -5.97
CA ILE A 57 -13.18 5.22 -7.00
C ILE A 57 -12.85 5.71 -8.43
N PRO A 58 -12.88 7.02 -8.73
CA PRO A 58 -12.45 7.56 -10.02
C PRO A 58 -11.06 7.12 -10.44
N LEU A 59 -10.06 7.24 -9.55
CA LEU A 59 -8.69 6.87 -9.84
C LEU A 59 -8.51 5.36 -10.02
N MET A 60 -9.22 4.54 -9.23
CA MET A 60 -9.22 3.09 -9.42
C MET A 60 -9.61 2.71 -10.84
N TRP A 61 -10.67 3.31 -11.40
CA TRP A 61 -11.05 3.05 -12.79
C TRP A 61 -10.03 3.59 -13.80
N VAL A 62 -9.43 4.75 -13.53
CA VAL A 62 -8.39 5.33 -14.38
C VAL A 62 -7.18 4.39 -14.45
N GLU A 63 -6.64 3.95 -13.32
CA GLU A 63 -5.47 3.07 -13.27
C GLU A 63 -5.73 1.70 -13.87
N LEU A 64 -6.87 1.08 -13.54
CA LEU A 64 -7.25 -0.20 -14.16
C LEU A 64 -7.35 -0.05 -15.69
N THR A 65 -7.84 1.09 -16.17
CA THR A 65 -7.94 1.35 -17.61
C THR A 65 -6.58 1.58 -18.24
N ILE A 66 -5.72 2.40 -17.64
CA ILE A 66 -4.33 2.62 -18.07
C ILE A 66 -3.60 1.29 -18.18
N GLY A 67 -3.72 0.47 -17.14
CA GLY A 67 -3.13 -0.85 -17.05
C GLY A 67 -3.59 -1.77 -18.16
N ARG A 68 -4.90 -2.03 -18.26
CA ARG A 68 -5.48 -2.88 -19.32
C ARG A 68 -5.13 -2.35 -20.71
N PHE A 69 -5.21 -1.04 -20.94
CA PHE A 69 -4.90 -0.43 -22.24
C PHE A 69 -3.44 -0.64 -22.66
N GLY A 70 -2.49 -0.44 -21.74
CA GLY A 70 -1.06 -0.69 -22.00
C GLY A 70 -0.73 -2.17 -22.09
N GLY A 71 -1.39 -3.01 -21.27
CA GLY A 71 -1.23 -4.46 -21.25
C GLY A 71 -1.47 -5.10 -22.61
N ASN A 72 -2.58 -4.71 -23.24
CA ASN A 72 -2.97 -5.12 -24.59
C ASN A 72 -2.05 -4.57 -25.70
N ARG A 73 -1.06 -3.75 -25.36
CA ARG A 73 0.01 -3.25 -26.25
C ARG A 73 1.40 -3.76 -25.85
N GLY A 74 1.46 -4.74 -24.95
CA GLY A 74 2.71 -5.33 -24.51
C GLY A 74 3.46 -4.54 -23.43
N HIS A 75 2.77 -3.66 -22.70
CA HIS A 75 3.34 -2.85 -21.61
C HIS A 75 2.63 -3.07 -20.28
N GLY A 76 3.38 -3.47 -19.27
CA GLY A 76 2.98 -3.82 -17.90
C GLY A 76 3.59 -2.91 -16.84
N SER A 77 4.34 -1.90 -17.27
CA SER A 77 4.81 -0.82 -16.41
C SER A 77 4.43 0.54 -16.99
N MET A 78 4.25 1.52 -16.10
CA MET A 78 3.78 2.87 -16.45
C MET A 78 4.62 3.58 -17.54
N PRO A 79 5.95 3.43 -17.67
CA PRO A 79 6.69 4.04 -18.78
C PRO A 79 6.13 3.67 -20.15
N GLY A 80 5.82 2.39 -20.37
CA GLY A 80 5.27 1.89 -21.62
C GLY A 80 3.78 2.20 -21.79
N MET A 81 3.02 2.15 -20.69
CA MET A 81 1.59 2.52 -20.68
C MET A 81 1.39 3.99 -21.07
N PHE A 82 2.11 4.91 -20.43
CA PHE A 82 2.00 6.33 -20.72
C PHE A 82 2.49 6.67 -22.12
N TYR A 83 3.54 6.00 -22.62
CA TYR A 83 3.97 6.16 -24.00
C TYR A 83 2.92 5.71 -25.01
N SER A 84 2.18 4.64 -24.71
CA SER A 84 1.08 4.17 -25.54
C SER A 84 -0.13 5.12 -25.59
N MET A 85 -0.32 5.91 -24.53
CA MET A 85 -1.42 6.87 -24.42
C MET A 85 -1.04 8.26 -24.92
N TRP A 86 0.22 8.64 -24.73
CA TRP A 86 0.78 9.93 -25.15
C TRP A 86 2.15 9.70 -25.80
N ASN A 87 2.16 9.77 -27.13
CA ASN A 87 3.34 9.59 -27.97
C ASN A 87 4.31 10.78 -27.88
N ASN A 88 4.93 10.95 -26.71
CA ASN A 88 5.91 11.98 -26.42
C ASN A 88 7.06 11.37 -25.62
N ARG A 89 8.30 11.78 -25.90
CA ARG A 89 9.48 11.30 -25.17
C ARG A 89 9.42 11.50 -23.66
N TRP A 90 8.64 12.45 -23.14
CA TRP A 90 8.53 12.72 -21.70
C TRP A 90 7.59 11.75 -20.98
N SER A 91 6.62 11.14 -21.67
CA SER A 91 5.63 10.25 -21.05
C SER A 91 6.28 9.03 -20.39
N LYS A 92 7.29 8.45 -21.04
CA LYS A 92 8.08 7.33 -20.48
C LYS A 92 8.86 7.70 -19.22
N TYR A 93 9.32 8.95 -19.10
CA TYR A 93 10.07 9.40 -17.92
C TYR A 93 9.14 9.75 -16.77
N ILE A 94 7.97 10.32 -17.06
CA ILE A 94 6.90 10.50 -16.05
C ILE A 94 6.47 9.14 -15.50
N GLY A 95 6.34 8.13 -16.38
CA GLY A 95 5.97 6.77 -15.97
C GLY A 95 7.00 6.07 -15.07
N ILE A 96 8.21 6.60 -14.88
CA ILE A 96 9.18 6.07 -13.91
C ILE A 96 8.60 6.08 -12.50
N LEU A 97 7.75 7.06 -12.16
CA LEU A 97 7.10 7.14 -10.85
C LEU A 97 6.32 5.86 -10.51
N GLY A 98 5.66 5.24 -11.50
CA GLY A 98 4.96 3.96 -11.32
C GLY A 98 5.84 2.73 -11.12
N ILE A 99 7.17 2.88 -11.15
CA ILE A 99 8.14 1.84 -10.78
C ILE A 99 8.90 2.27 -9.53
N PHE A 100 9.34 3.52 -9.50
CA PHE A 100 10.12 4.11 -8.41
C PHE A 100 9.35 4.09 -7.09
N THR A 101 8.13 4.65 -7.07
CA THR A 101 7.30 4.75 -5.86
C THR A 101 7.09 3.38 -5.20
N PRO A 102 6.55 2.35 -5.89
CA PRO A 102 6.30 1.06 -5.25
C PRO A 102 7.59 0.31 -4.90
N LEU A 103 8.69 0.53 -5.64
CA LEU A 103 10.01 -0.04 -5.32
C LEU A 103 10.59 0.54 -4.02
N ILE A 104 10.48 1.86 -3.81
CA ILE A 104 10.91 2.47 -2.54
C ILE A 104 10.02 2.01 -1.39
N ILE A 105 8.69 1.93 -1.59
CA ILE A 105 7.77 1.44 -0.56
C ILE A 105 8.17 0.03 -0.13
N VAL A 106 8.34 -0.90 -1.08
CA VAL A 106 8.64 -2.29 -0.72
C VAL A 106 9.99 -2.46 -0.01
N ILE A 107 10.98 -1.59 -0.26
CA ILE A 107 12.28 -1.62 0.42
C ILE A 107 12.15 -1.52 1.95
N TYR A 108 11.30 -0.64 2.48
CA TYR A 108 11.08 -0.57 3.93
C TYR A 108 9.90 -1.41 4.39
N TYR A 109 8.88 -1.56 3.55
CA TYR A 109 7.67 -2.30 3.88
C TYR A 109 7.94 -3.79 4.12
N THR A 110 8.84 -4.43 3.36
CA THR A 110 9.23 -5.83 3.61
C THR A 110 9.95 -6.01 4.96
N TYR A 111 10.60 -4.96 5.49
CA TYR A 111 11.15 -5.02 6.85
C TYR A 111 10.04 -4.96 7.90
N ILE A 112 9.05 -4.07 7.75
CA ILE A 112 7.87 -4.02 8.64
C ILE A 112 7.07 -5.34 8.58
N GLU A 113 6.88 -5.90 7.38
CA GLU A 113 6.27 -7.23 7.16
C GLU A 113 6.99 -8.32 7.98
N SER A 114 8.32 -8.24 8.09
CA SER A 114 9.06 -9.21 8.90
C SER A 114 8.80 -9.07 10.40
N TRP A 115 8.45 -7.87 10.87
CA TRP A 115 8.09 -7.66 12.27
C TRP A 115 6.78 -8.36 12.60
N THR A 116 5.80 -8.32 11.69
CA THR A 116 4.51 -9.01 11.91
C THR A 116 4.70 -10.52 11.93
N LEU A 117 5.58 -11.07 11.07
CA LEU A 117 5.92 -12.49 11.13
C LEU A 117 6.58 -12.88 12.47
N ALA A 118 7.54 -12.06 12.93
CA ALA A 118 8.23 -12.29 14.18
C ALA A 118 7.28 -12.20 15.39
N PHE A 119 6.42 -11.18 15.44
CA PHE A 119 5.46 -11.01 16.53
C PHE A 119 4.34 -12.05 16.51
N SER A 120 3.97 -12.57 15.35
CA SER A 120 3.10 -13.75 15.25
C SER A 120 3.75 -14.94 15.96
N PHE A 121 5.02 -15.22 15.65
CA PHE A 121 5.79 -16.27 16.33
C PHE A 121 5.97 -16.02 17.84
N PHE A 122 6.25 -14.76 18.25
CA PHE A 122 6.40 -14.42 19.66
C PHE A 122 5.11 -14.52 20.46
N SER A 123 3.96 -14.22 19.83
CA SER A 123 2.65 -14.42 20.45
C SER A 123 2.35 -15.90 20.67
N LEU A 124 2.64 -16.72 19.65
CA LEU A 124 2.41 -18.16 19.68
C LEU A 124 3.29 -18.87 20.73
N THR A 125 4.52 -18.41 20.90
CA THR A 125 5.49 -18.96 21.87
C THR A 125 5.38 -18.32 23.25
N GLY A 126 4.59 -17.26 23.41
CA GLY A 126 4.49 -16.50 24.65
C GLY A 126 5.74 -15.70 25.00
N LYS A 127 6.65 -15.42 24.06
CA LYS A 127 7.97 -14.82 24.35
C LYS A 127 7.90 -13.44 25.01
N TYR A 128 6.90 -12.62 24.66
CA TYR A 128 6.69 -11.30 25.28
C TYR A 128 5.69 -11.33 26.44
N PHE A 129 5.08 -12.48 26.75
CA PHE A 129 4.11 -12.56 27.85
C PHE A 129 4.81 -12.29 29.18
N GLY A 130 4.35 -11.28 29.91
CA GLY A 130 5.04 -10.69 31.06
C GLY A 130 5.53 -9.26 30.81
N ALA A 131 5.58 -8.80 29.55
CA ALA A 131 5.66 -7.39 29.19
C ALA A 131 4.24 -6.79 29.16
N GLU A 132 3.63 -6.64 30.34
CA GLU A 132 2.18 -6.34 30.47
C GLU A 132 1.81 -4.87 30.18
N SER A 133 2.77 -3.95 30.24
CA SER A 133 2.54 -2.52 29.97
C SER A 133 2.87 -2.15 28.53
N ARG A 134 2.28 -1.06 28.03
CA ARG A 134 2.57 -0.52 26.69
C ARG A 134 4.06 -0.19 26.55
N GLU A 135 4.64 0.44 27.56
CA GLU A 135 6.05 0.82 27.59
C GLU A 135 6.96 -0.41 27.52
N SER A 136 6.61 -1.49 28.24
CA SER A 136 7.36 -2.74 28.18
C SER A 136 7.25 -3.43 26.82
N MET A 137 6.09 -3.38 26.17
CA MET A 137 5.92 -3.84 24.79
C MET A 137 6.70 -2.97 23.78
N GLY A 138 6.73 -1.66 23.98
CA GLY A 138 7.54 -0.73 23.19
C GLY A 138 9.03 -1.01 23.33
N ALA A 139 9.50 -1.30 24.55
CA ALA A 139 10.87 -1.75 24.80
C ALA A 139 11.14 -3.09 24.12
N PHE A 140 10.19 -4.05 24.14
CA PHE A 140 10.31 -5.33 23.46
C PHE A 140 10.49 -5.14 21.94
N LEU A 141 9.65 -4.31 21.31
CA LEU A 141 9.75 -3.98 19.87
C LEU A 141 11.09 -3.31 19.54
N LYS A 142 11.47 -2.27 20.28
CA LYS A 142 12.74 -1.55 20.05
C LYS A 142 13.95 -2.46 20.26
N GLY A 143 13.85 -3.43 21.17
CA GLY A 143 14.84 -4.50 21.35
C GLY A 143 14.96 -5.40 20.14
N PHE A 144 13.83 -5.90 19.65
CA PHE A 144 13.79 -6.75 18.46
C PHE A 144 14.39 -6.02 17.25
N GLN A 145 14.02 -4.76 17.05
CA GLN A 145 14.52 -3.91 15.95
C GLN A 145 16.01 -3.54 16.08
N GLY A 146 16.66 -3.83 17.22
CA GLY A 146 18.03 -3.40 17.48
C GLY A 146 18.18 -1.89 17.71
N VAL A 147 17.09 -1.18 17.97
CA VAL A 147 17.07 0.25 18.31
C VAL A 147 17.58 0.48 19.73
N GLN A 148 17.29 -0.45 20.65
CA GLN A 148 17.69 -0.38 22.04
C GLN A 148 18.17 -1.76 22.52
N SER A 149 19.23 -1.82 23.32
CA SER A 149 19.62 -3.05 24.01
C SER A 149 18.71 -3.30 25.21
N ASN A 150 18.23 -4.54 25.37
CA ASN A 150 17.38 -4.94 26.49
C ASN A 150 17.56 -6.43 26.84
N ASN A 151 16.82 -6.90 27.84
CA ASN A 151 16.91 -8.28 28.32
C ASN A 151 16.20 -9.30 27.42
N TYR A 152 15.38 -8.85 26.45
CA TYR A 152 14.62 -9.72 25.56
C TYR A 152 15.42 -10.17 24.33
N PHE A 153 16.35 -9.31 23.87
CA PHE A 153 17.15 -9.53 22.67
C PHE A 153 18.60 -9.10 22.90
N SER A 154 19.52 -10.07 22.80
CA SER A 154 20.96 -9.84 22.95
C SER A 154 21.64 -9.28 21.69
N SER A 155 20.97 -9.33 20.53
CA SER A 155 21.47 -8.82 19.25
C SER A 155 20.33 -8.56 18.27
N ILE A 156 20.63 -7.84 17.18
CA ILE A 156 19.71 -7.59 16.05
C ILE A 156 19.49 -8.84 15.16
N MET A 157 20.22 -9.94 15.40
CA MET A 157 20.17 -11.14 14.56
C MET A 157 18.76 -11.71 14.37
N PRO A 158 17.88 -11.78 15.39
CA PRO A 158 16.52 -12.26 15.20
C PRO A 158 15.74 -11.43 14.17
N ALA A 159 15.86 -10.09 14.19
CA ALA A 159 15.21 -9.25 13.19
C ALA A 159 15.76 -9.50 11.77
N ILE A 160 17.07 -9.67 11.62
CA ILE A 160 17.67 -10.01 10.32
C ILE A 160 17.20 -11.38 9.83
N ILE A 161 17.10 -12.39 10.70
CA ILE A 161 16.63 -13.72 10.33
C ILE A 161 15.18 -13.67 9.84
N PHE A 162 14.28 -13.03 10.61
CA PHE A 162 12.88 -12.90 10.19
C PHE A 162 12.74 -12.08 8.90
N TYR A 163 13.55 -11.04 8.72
CA TYR A 163 13.62 -10.29 7.47
C TYR A 163 14.04 -11.15 6.28
N LEU A 164 15.12 -11.92 6.41
CA LEU A 164 15.60 -12.82 5.35
C LEU A 164 14.57 -13.88 4.98
N ILE A 165 13.87 -14.45 5.98
CA ILE A 165 12.78 -15.40 5.76
C ILE A 165 11.64 -14.72 4.98
N THR A 166 11.23 -13.53 5.41
CA THR A 166 10.14 -12.76 4.79
C THR A 166 10.47 -12.39 3.34
N LEU A 167 11.69 -11.91 3.09
CA LEU A 167 12.16 -11.59 1.74
C LEU A 167 12.23 -12.86 0.87
N ALA A 168 12.70 -13.99 1.42
CA ALA A 168 12.74 -15.25 0.69
C ALA A 168 11.33 -15.74 0.30
N ILE A 169 10.33 -15.59 1.18
CA ILE A 169 8.93 -15.90 0.89
C ILE A 169 8.43 -15.03 -0.27
N ASN A 170 8.67 -13.72 -0.22
CA ASN A 170 8.30 -12.78 -1.28
C ASN A 170 8.92 -13.16 -2.64
N VAL A 171 10.25 -13.34 -2.67
CA VAL A 171 10.99 -13.72 -3.89
C VAL A 171 10.50 -15.07 -4.42
N TYR A 172 10.23 -16.04 -3.54
CA TYR A 172 9.69 -17.34 -3.95
C TYR A 172 8.33 -17.20 -4.65
N ILE A 173 7.39 -16.45 -4.08
CA ILE A 173 6.06 -16.23 -4.65
C ILE A 173 6.17 -15.52 -6.00
N LEU A 174 6.95 -14.45 -6.08
CA LEU A 174 7.19 -13.69 -7.31
C LEU A 174 7.84 -14.53 -8.40
N SER A 175 8.76 -15.45 -8.03
CA SER A 175 9.43 -16.34 -9.00
C SER A 175 8.45 -17.29 -9.71
N LYS A 176 7.27 -17.54 -9.14
CA LYS A 176 6.24 -18.38 -9.77
C LYS A 176 5.40 -17.64 -10.81
N GLY A 177 5.49 -16.31 -10.87
CA GLY A 177 4.74 -15.46 -11.80
C GLY A 177 3.36 -15.08 -11.28
N VAL A 178 2.57 -14.47 -12.16
CA VAL A 178 1.30 -13.82 -11.84
C VAL A 178 0.23 -14.84 -11.45
N SER A 179 -0.03 -15.85 -12.30
CA SER A 179 -1.10 -16.81 -12.01
C SER A 179 -0.68 -17.91 -11.01
N LYS A 180 0.54 -18.46 -11.11
CA LYS A 180 0.99 -19.56 -10.22
C LYS A 180 1.58 -19.08 -8.89
N GLY A 181 1.88 -17.79 -8.75
CA GLY A 181 2.42 -17.17 -7.55
C GLY A 181 1.39 -16.25 -6.89
N ILE A 182 1.24 -15.06 -7.46
CA ILE A 182 0.43 -13.97 -6.90
C ILE A 182 -1.05 -14.36 -6.77
N GLU A 183 -1.68 -14.89 -7.83
CA GLU A 183 -3.09 -15.30 -7.79
C GLU A 183 -3.33 -16.45 -6.80
N ARG A 184 -2.41 -17.40 -6.70
CA ARG A 184 -2.50 -18.48 -5.70
C ARG A 184 -2.37 -17.94 -4.27
N LEU A 185 -1.43 -17.02 -4.03
CA LEU A 185 -1.31 -16.37 -2.74
C LEU A 185 -2.63 -15.66 -2.39
N ALA A 186 -3.16 -14.82 -3.28
CA ALA A 186 -4.37 -14.06 -3.02
C ALA A 186 -5.59 -14.97 -2.73
N ASN A 187 -5.75 -16.06 -3.50
CA ASN A 187 -6.83 -17.02 -3.30
C ASN A 187 -6.78 -17.73 -1.93
N ILE A 188 -5.63 -17.75 -1.26
CA ILE A 188 -5.44 -18.36 0.06
C ILE A 188 -5.43 -17.28 1.16
N ALA A 189 -4.59 -16.27 0.99
CA ALA A 189 -4.36 -15.22 1.97
C ALA A 189 -5.60 -14.35 2.19
N MET A 190 -6.35 -14.01 1.13
CA MET A 190 -7.51 -13.11 1.27
C MET A 190 -8.65 -13.71 2.08
N PRO A 191 -9.11 -14.95 1.82
CA PRO A 191 -10.11 -15.59 2.69
C PRO A 191 -9.62 -15.75 4.13
N LEU A 192 -8.37 -16.19 4.33
CA LEU A 192 -7.80 -16.34 5.67
C LEU A 192 -7.74 -15.02 6.43
N LEU A 193 -7.32 -13.95 5.76
CA LEU A 193 -7.27 -12.60 6.31
C LEU A 193 -8.65 -12.16 6.77
N LEU A 194 -9.68 -12.27 5.92
CA LEU A 194 -11.05 -11.90 6.29
C LEU A 194 -11.59 -12.73 7.45
N ILE A 195 -11.30 -14.03 7.50
CA ILE A 195 -11.70 -14.92 8.60
C ILE A 195 -11.04 -14.47 9.91
N MET A 196 -9.73 -14.25 9.92
CA MET A 196 -8.99 -13.82 11.11
C MET A 196 -9.44 -12.44 11.59
N ALA A 197 -9.61 -11.49 10.68
CA ALA A 197 -10.08 -10.14 11.00
C ALA A 197 -11.50 -10.17 11.58
N THR A 198 -12.39 -10.99 11.01
CA THR A 198 -13.75 -11.18 11.54
C THR A 198 -13.73 -11.81 12.93
N ALA A 199 -12.90 -12.83 13.15
CA ALA A 199 -12.76 -13.46 14.47
C ALA A 199 -12.24 -12.46 15.52
N LEU A 200 -11.28 -11.61 15.15
CA LEU A 200 -10.78 -10.54 16.01
C LEU A 200 -11.84 -9.48 16.29
N ALA A 201 -12.57 -9.03 15.27
CA ALA A 201 -13.65 -8.06 15.43
C ALA A 201 -14.73 -8.58 16.38
N ILE A 202 -15.18 -9.83 16.20
CA ILE A 202 -16.13 -10.49 17.12
C ILE A 202 -15.58 -10.54 18.54
N ARG A 203 -14.29 -10.90 18.69
CA ARG A 203 -13.66 -10.97 20.01
C ARG A 203 -13.61 -9.62 20.71
N VAL A 204 -13.26 -8.56 19.98
CA VAL A 204 -13.20 -7.19 20.47
C VAL A 204 -14.60 -6.71 20.86
N LEU A 205 -15.61 -6.97 20.03
CA LEU A 205 -17.01 -6.63 20.35
C LEU A 205 -17.49 -7.30 21.64
N ALA A 206 -16.94 -8.47 21.98
CA ALA A 206 -17.24 -9.19 23.22
C ALA A 206 -16.48 -8.68 24.46
N PHE A 207 -15.65 -7.63 24.38
CA PHE A 207 -14.96 -7.08 25.55
C PHE A 207 -15.91 -6.39 26.54
N GLY A 208 -17.04 -5.86 26.07
CA GLY A 208 -18.00 -5.16 26.93
C GLY A 208 -17.35 -3.97 27.64
N THR A 209 -17.32 -4.03 28.97
CA THR A 209 -16.65 -3.06 29.85
C THR A 209 -15.56 -3.79 30.64
N PRO A 210 -14.30 -3.79 30.15
CA PRO A 210 -13.21 -4.55 30.78
C PRO A 210 -12.92 -4.15 32.23
N ASP A 211 -13.10 -2.87 32.56
CA ASP A 211 -12.93 -2.34 33.91
C ASP A 211 -14.26 -1.75 34.43
N PRO A 212 -14.98 -2.47 35.32
CA PRO A 212 -16.24 -1.99 35.89
C PRO A 212 -16.12 -0.68 36.68
N ALA A 213 -14.92 -0.27 37.09
CA ALA A 213 -14.71 1.01 37.77
C ALA A 213 -14.79 2.22 36.81
N ASN A 214 -14.62 1.99 35.50
CA ASN A 214 -14.64 3.00 34.46
C ASN A 214 -15.67 2.59 33.37
N PRO A 215 -16.99 2.63 33.66
CA PRO A 215 -18.02 2.13 32.78
C PRO A 215 -18.10 2.84 31.41
N GLU A 216 -17.57 4.04 31.32
CA GLU A 216 -17.40 4.80 30.07
C GLU A 216 -16.35 4.20 29.12
N ASN A 217 -15.39 3.43 29.65
CA ASN A 217 -14.37 2.73 28.87
C ASN A 217 -14.93 1.40 28.37
N ASN A 218 -15.79 1.49 27.37
CA ASN A 218 -16.46 0.34 26.77
C ASN A 218 -16.37 0.36 25.24
N ILE A 219 -16.72 -0.77 24.63
CA ILE A 219 -16.68 -0.94 23.18
C ILE A 219 -17.60 0.04 22.43
N ILE A 220 -18.77 0.36 22.98
CA ILE A 220 -19.71 1.28 22.34
C ILE A 220 -19.12 2.69 22.27
N ALA A 221 -18.42 3.13 23.31
CA ALA A 221 -17.70 4.40 23.29
C ALA A 221 -16.60 4.41 22.22
N GLY A 222 -15.87 3.30 22.06
CA GLY A 222 -14.85 3.17 21.01
C GLY A 222 -15.42 3.19 19.59
N LEU A 223 -16.53 2.50 19.36
CA LEU A 223 -17.25 2.56 18.09
C LEU A 223 -17.82 3.96 17.86
N GLY A 224 -18.46 4.55 18.87
CA GLY A 224 -19.01 5.90 18.81
C GLY A 224 -17.95 6.94 18.48
N PHE A 225 -16.73 6.80 19.00
CA PHE A 225 -15.62 7.69 18.66
C PHE A 225 -15.29 7.67 17.16
N ILE A 226 -15.22 6.49 16.53
CA ILE A 226 -14.96 6.37 15.09
C ILE A 226 -16.15 6.80 14.24
N TRP A 227 -17.38 6.54 14.69
CA TRP A 227 -18.56 6.60 13.82
C TRP A 227 -19.47 7.81 14.04
N ASN A 228 -19.39 8.51 15.17
CA ASN A 228 -20.22 9.68 15.42
C ASN A 228 -19.69 10.88 14.62
N PRO A 229 -20.46 11.42 13.66
CA PRO A 229 -19.98 12.50 12.80
C PRO A 229 -19.78 13.80 13.60
N ASP A 230 -18.68 14.49 13.32
CA ASP A 230 -18.42 15.85 13.79
C ASP A 230 -18.17 16.78 12.61
N PHE A 231 -19.17 17.61 12.31
CA PHE A 231 -19.14 18.54 11.18
C PHE A 231 -18.25 19.77 11.44
N SER A 232 -17.85 20.03 12.69
CA SER A 232 -17.03 21.20 13.04
C SER A 232 -15.62 21.13 12.44
N GLN A 233 -15.13 19.92 12.13
CA GLN A 233 -13.82 19.68 11.56
C GLN A 233 -13.78 19.77 10.02
N LEU A 234 -14.93 19.95 9.34
CA LEU A 234 -14.96 20.01 7.87
C LEU A 234 -14.22 21.23 7.29
N THR A 235 -14.04 22.28 8.08
CA THR A 235 -13.24 23.45 7.68
C THR A 235 -11.74 23.26 7.89
N ASN A 236 -11.31 22.15 8.50
CA ASN A 236 -9.92 21.88 8.81
C ASN A 236 -9.22 21.19 7.62
N SER A 237 -8.32 21.91 6.95
CA SER A 237 -7.58 21.37 5.80
C SER A 237 -6.74 20.14 6.14
N THR A 238 -6.24 20.03 7.37
CA THR A 238 -5.39 18.90 7.80
C THR A 238 -6.18 17.59 7.80
N VAL A 239 -7.45 17.62 8.21
CA VAL A 239 -8.33 16.42 8.20
C VAL A 239 -8.58 15.95 6.77
N TRP A 240 -8.78 16.88 5.83
CA TRP A 240 -8.94 16.55 4.40
C TRP A 240 -7.67 15.96 3.78
N LEU A 241 -6.50 16.49 4.14
CA LEU A 241 -5.21 15.95 3.69
C LEU A 241 -5.00 14.54 4.24
N ALA A 242 -5.25 14.32 5.53
CA ALA A 242 -5.15 13.00 6.16
C ALA A 242 -6.11 12.00 5.51
N ALA A 243 -7.38 12.37 5.34
CA ALA A 243 -8.41 11.53 4.72
C ALA A 243 -8.06 11.17 3.28
N SER A 244 -7.66 12.15 2.46
CA SER A 244 -7.28 11.92 1.07
C SER A 244 -6.03 11.04 0.98
N GLY A 245 -5.00 11.34 1.80
CA GLY A 245 -3.78 10.55 1.89
C GLY A 245 -4.00 9.12 2.37
N GLN A 246 -5.03 8.88 3.18
CA GLN A 246 -5.46 7.52 3.54
C GLN A 246 -6.09 6.79 2.36
N ILE A 247 -7.00 7.43 1.60
CA ILE A 247 -7.61 6.84 0.41
C ILE A 247 -6.56 6.43 -0.64
N PHE A 248 -5.53 7.24 -0.85
CA PHE A 248 -4.42 6.87 -1.72
C PHE A 248 -3.70 5.60 -1.29
N PHE A 249 -3.36 5.54 -0.02
CA PHE A 249 -2.57 4.46 0.53
C PHE A 249 -3.38 3.17 0.59
N THR A 250 -4.62 3.21 1.07
CA THR A 250 -5.45 2.02 1.26
C THR A 250 -5.89 1.39 -0.06
N LEU A 251 -6.13 2.19 -1.11
CA LEU A 251 -6.47 1.66 -2.44
C LEU A 251 -5.23 1.42 -3.33
N SER A 252 -4.02 1.64 -2.81
CA SER A 252 -2.76 1.54 -3.54
C SER A 252 -2.73 2.38 -4.84
N LEU A 253 -3.35 3.56 -4.78
CA LEU A 253 -3.51 4.47 -5.92
C LEU A 253 -2.28 5.36 -6.12
N GLY A 254 -1.94 5.66 -7.37
CA GLY A 254 -0.76 6.42 -7.77
C GLY A 254 0.56 5.67 -7.55
N MET A 255 0.51 4.39 -7.19
CA MET A 255 1.72 3.58 -6.98
C MET A 255 2.08 2.74 -8.20
N GLY A 256 1.22 2.67 -9.23
CA GLY A 256 1.45 1.87 -10.43
C GLY A 256 1.23 0.36 -10.27
N ALA A 257 1.03 -0.13 -9.04
CA ALA A 257 0.71 -1.53 -8.77
C ALA A 257 -0.63 -1.95 -9.39
N ILE A 258 -1.67 -1.13 -9.24
CA ILE A 258 -3.00 -1.39 -9.84
C ILE A 258 -2.90 -1.42 -11.37
N ALA A 259 -2.26 -0.42 -11.98
CA ALA A 259 -2.04 -0.40 -13.42
C ALA A 259 -1.23 -1.62 -13.91
N THR A 260 -0.19 -2.02 -13.19
CA THR A 260 0.58 -3.23 -13.53
C THR A 260 -0.28 -4.50 -13.44
N TYR A 261 -1.09 -4.67 -12.41
CA TYR A 261 -1.98 -5.84 -12.30
C TYR A 261 -3.06 -5.85 -13.39
N ALA A 262 -3.65 -4.70 -13.71
CA ALA A 262 -4.60 -4.59 -14.80
C ALA A 262 -3.98 -4.83 -16.17
N SER A 263 -2.66 -4.71 -16.32
CA SER A 263 -1.97 -5.01 -17.58
C SER A 263 -2.04 -6.49 -18.00
N TYR A 264 -2.39 -7.40 -17.09
CA TYR A 264 -2.61 -8.82 -17.37
C TYR A 264 -4.09 -9.15 -17.65
N MET A 265 -4.97 -8.13 -17.70
CA MET A 265 -6.36 -8.28 -18.13
C MET A 265 -6.47 -8.34 -19.65
N LYS A 266 -7.46 -9.11 -20.14
CA LYS A 266 -7.82 -9.16 -21.56
C LYS A 266 -8.47 -7.85 -21.99
N LYS A 267 -8.45 -7.59 -23.30
CA LYS A 267 -8.99 -6.36 -23.91
C LYS A 267 -10.42 -6.01 -23.52
N ASP A 268 -11.27 -7.03 -23.35
CA ASP A 268 -12.70 -6.91 -23.07
C ASP A 268 -13.07 -7.36 -21.64
N ASP A 269 -12.08 -7.55 -20.75
CA ASP A 269 -12.36 -7.80 -19.33
C ASP A 269 -12.92 -6.54 -18.67
N ASP A 270 -13.93 -6.71 -17.83
CA ASP A 270 -14.64 -5.62 -17.14
C ASP A 270 -13.73 -4.88 -16.14
N VAL A 271 -13.50 -3.58 -16.38
CA VAL A 271 -12.77 -2.67 -15.47
C VAL A 271 -13.72 -1.96 -14.48
N ALA A 272 -14.93 -1.63 -14.92
CA ALA A 272 -15.88 -0.84 -14.13
C ALA A 272 -16.32 -1.60 -12.87
N THR A 273 -16.81 -2.82 -13.05
CA THR A 273 -17.28 -3.67 -11.94
C THR A 273 -16.11 -4.15 -11.09
N THR A 274 -14.98 -4.50 -11.72
CA THR A 274 -13.75 -4.89 -11.01
C THR A 274 -13.28 -3.77 -10.09
N GLY A 275 -13.24 -2.53 -10.57
CA GLY A 275 -12.81 -1.39 -9.76
C GLY A 275 -13.69 -1.15 -8.53
N ILE A 276 -15.02 -1.23 -8.69
CA ILE A 276 -15.95 -1.10 -7.55
C ILE A 276 -15.84 -2.28 -6.59
N ALA A 277 -15.70 -3.51 -7.10
CA ALA A 277 -15.53 -4.69 -6.26
C ALA A 277 -14.24 -4.62 -5.45
N THR A 278 -13.13 -4.21 -6.07
CA THR A 278 -11.84 -4.01 -5.40
C THR A 278 -11.96 -2.93 -4.33
N ALA A 279 -12.46 -1.75 -4.67
CA ALA A 279 -12.62 -0.66 -3.71
C ALA A 279 -13.55 -1.07 -2.56
N GLY A 280 -14.75 -1.60 -2.87
CA GLY A 280 -15.71 -2.02 -1.84
C GLY A 280 -15.18 -3.14 -0.92
N THR A 281 -14.40 -4.08 -1.45
CA THR A 281 -13.77 -5.13 -0.64
C THR A 281 -12.71 -4.52 0.30
N ASN A 282 -11.90 -3.60 -0.20
CA ASN A 282 -10.93 -2.87 0.60
C ASN A 282 -11.60 -2.06 1.71
N GLU A 283 -12.62 -1.27 1.39
CA GLU A 283 -13.35 -0.44 2.34
C GLU A 283 -14.07 -1.25 3.41
N PHE A 284 -14.57 -2.44 3.05
CA PHE A 284 -15.10 -3.37 4.04
C PHE A 284 -14.00 -3.82 5.03
N ALA A 285 -12.82 -4.20 4.54
CA ALA A 285 -11.71 -4.58 5.40
C ALA A 285 -11.17 -3.41 6.24
N GLU A 286 -11.07 -2.21 5.68
CA GLU A 286 -10.60 -1.01 6.37
C GLU A 286 -11.60 -0.54 7.43
N VAL A 287 -12.79 -0.14 6.97
CA VAL A 287 -13.71 0.62 7.80
C VAL A 287 -14.49 -0.30 8.73
N VAL A 288 -14.92 -1.48 8.25
CA VAL A 288 -15.69 -2.42 9.07
C VAL A 288 -14.76 -3.24 9.97
N LEU A 289 -13.74 -3.89 9.41
CA LEU A 289 -12.88 -4.76 10.22
C LEU A 289 -11.80 -3.97 10.95
N GLY A 290 -10.96 -3.20 10.24
CA GLY A 290 -9.91 -2.38 10.82
C GLY A 290 -10.43 -1.36 11.85
N GLY A 291 -11.51 -0.66 11.49
CA GLY A 291 -12.21 0.29 12.38
C GLY A 291 -12.85 -0.34 13.62
N THR A 292 -13.14 -1.64 13.61
CA THR A 292 -13.76 -2.33 14.76
C THR A 292 -12.73 -2.93 15.72
N ILE A 293 -11.51 -3.20 15.26
CA ILE A 293 -10.52 -3.94 16.06
C ILE A 293 -9.72 -3.00 16.97
N ALA A 294 -8.84 -2.17 16.40
CA ALA A 294 -7.74 -1.60 17.17
C ALA A 294 -8.17 -0.47 18.11
N ILE A 295 -8.91 0.51 17.59
CA ILE A 295 -9.35 1.67 18.38
C ILE A 295 -10.45 1.31 19.38
N PRO A 296 -11.49 0.53 19.04
CA PRO A 296 -12.46 0.11 20.05
C PRO A 296 -11.84 -0.70 21.19
N ALA A 297 -10.88 -1.57 20.88
CA ALA A 297 -10.09 -2.27 21.91
C ALA A 297 -9.29 -1.29 22.77
N ALA A 298 -8.60 -0.32 22.15
CA ALA A 298 -7.83 0.69 22.88
C ALA A 298 -8.72 1.55 23.80
N VAL A 299 -9.89 1.98 23.34
CA VAL A 299 -10.84 2.76 24.13
C VAL A 299 -11.39 1.93 25.29
N ALA A 300 -11.72 0.66 25.07
CA ALA A 300 -12.24 -0.20 26.13
C ALA A 300 -11.21 -0.48 27.26
N PHE A 301 -9.91 -0.49 26.95
CA PHE A 301 -8.86 -0.82 27.93
C PHE A 301 -8.07 0.38 28.48
N PHE A 302 -8.00 1.48 27.73
CA PHE A 302 -7.20 2.66 28.08
C PHE A 302 -8.03 3.96 28.12
N GLY A 303 -9.33 3.87 27.81
CA GLY A 303 -10.21 5.02 27.66
C GLY A 303 -9.95 5.84 26.41
N LEU A 304 -10.82 6.82 26.16
CA LEU A 304 -10.78 7.62 24.93
C LEU A 304 -9.49 8.45 24.82
N VAL A 305 -9.12 9.14 25.90
CA VAL A 305 -7.90 9.96 25.94
C VAL A 305 -6.67 9.10 25.73
N GLY A 306 -6.60 7.93 26.41
CA GLY A 306 -5.50 6.99 26.25
C GLY A 306 -5.41 6.44 24.82
N ALA A 307 -6.54 6.11 24.19
CA ALA A 307 -6.58 5.67 22.79
C ALA A 307 -6.08 6.74 21.81
N GLN A 308 -6.42 8.01 22.04
CA GLN A 308 -5.93 9.13 21.23
C GLN A 308 -4.43 9.38 21.43
N GLU A 309 -3.92 9.26 22.65
CA GLU A 309 -2.48 9.34 22.93
C GLU A 309 -1.70 8.20 22.27
N ILE A 310 -2.24 6.98 22.32
CA ILE A 310 -1.70 5.82 21.61
C ILE A 310 -1.65 6.10 20.11
N ALA A 311 -2.72 6.65 19.54
CA ALA A 311 -2.78 6.96 18.11
C ALA A 311 -1.70 7.99 17.70
N LYS A 312 -1.47 9.03 18.52
CA LYS A 312 -0.39 10.02 18.30
C LYS A 312 1.02 9.41 18.32
N GLY A 313 1.20 8.27 18.97
CA GLY A 313 2.46 7.49 18.91
C GLY A 313 2.67 6.78 17.57
N GLY A 314 1.64 6.74 16.72
CA GLY A 314 1.67 6.18 15.37
C GLY A 314 1.15 4.75 15.26
N ALA A 315 1.14 4.26 14.03
CA ALA A 315 0.62 2.94 13.64
C ALA A 315 1.24 1.77 14.43
N PHE A 316 2.54 1.85 14.73
CA PHE A 316 3.24 0.79 15.45
C PHE A 316 2.97 0.80 16.96
N ASP A 317 2.72 1.95 17.57
CA ASP A 317 2.36 2.04 18.99
C ASP A 317 0.98 1.43 19.25
N LEU A 318 0.03 1.64 18.32
CA LEU A 318 -1.25 0.96 18.37
C LEU A 318 -1.09 -0.55 18.16
N GLY A 319 -0.50 -0.97 17.04
CA GLY A 319 -0.50 -2.38 16.63
C GLY A 319 0.49 -3.31 17.33
N PHE A 320 1.67 -2.81 17.72
CA PHE A 320 2.76 -3.63 18.29
C PHE A 320 2.97 -3.40 19.79
N GLN A 321 2.39 -2.36 20.37
CA GLN A 321 2.47 -2.12 21.82
C GLN A 321 1.11 -2.32 22.49
N SER A 322 0.11 -1.56 22.04
CA SER A 322 -1.16 -1.46 22.74
C SER A 322 -2.02 -2.72 22.59
N LEU A 323 -2.19 -3.23 21.37
CA LEU A 323 -2.97 -4.45 21.13
C LEU A 323 -2.39 -5.69 21.83
N PRO A 324 -1.07 -5.97 21.75
CA PRO A 324 -0.47 -7.07 22.50
C PRO A 324 -0.59 -6.92 24.02
N ALA A 325 -0.49 -5.69 24.56
CA ALA A 325 -0.72 -5.42 25.98
C ALA A 325 -2.17 -5.71 26.37
N ILE A 326 -3.14 -5.39 25.51
CA ILE A 326 -4.56 -5.76 25.71
C ILE A 326 -4.73 -7.28 25.68
N PHE A 327 -4.13 -7.97 24.71
CA PHE A 327 -4.30 -9.42 24.57
C PHE A 327 -3.77 -10.18 25.78
N GLN A 328 -2.73 -9.69 26.44
CA GLN A 328 -2.24 -10.30 27.70
C GLN A 328 -3.27 -10.24 28.84
N LYS A 329 -4.23 -9.32 28.79
CA LYS A 329 -5.27 -9.13 29.83
C LYS A 329 -6.54 -9.96 29.59
N ILE A 330 -6.62 -10.72 28.49
CA ILE A 330 -7.82 -11.47 28.14
C ILE A 330 -7.55 -12.99 28.08
N PRO A 331 -8.58 -13.83 28.34
CA PRO A 331 -8.48 -15.26 28.09
C PRO A 331 -8.12 -15.56 26.63
N LEU A 332 -7.25 -16.56 26.44
CA LEU A 332 -6.67 -16.94 25.14
C LEU A 332 -5.87 -15.82 24.45
N GLY A 333 -5.30 -14.89 25.23
CA GLY A 333 -4.49 -13.78 24.75
C GLY A 333 -3.39 -14.15 23.75
N GLN A 334 -2.65 -15.24 24.01
CA GLN A 334 -1.59 -15.73 23.11
C GLN A 334 -2.13 -16.05 21.72
N PHE A 335 -3.28 -16.73 21.66
CA PHE A 335 -3.93 -17.08 20.41
C PHE A 335 -4.42 -15.83 19.66
N PHE A 336 -5.05 -14.88 20.35
CA PHE A 336 -5.51 -13.63 19.73
C PHE A 336 -4.35 -12.74 19.26
N GLY A 337 -3.24 -12.69 19.99
CA GLY A 337 -2.00 -12.06 19.53
C GLY A 337 -1.43 -12.73 18.28
N PHE A 338 -1.39 -14.07 18.25
CA PHE A 338 -0.90 -14.84 17.11
C PHE A 338 -1.71 -14.54 15.85
N ILE A 339 -3.05 -14.60 15.91
CA ILE A 339 -3.90 -14.31 14.75
C ILE A 339 -3.85 -12.84 14.34
N TRP A 340 -3.70 -11.89 15.27
CA TRP A 340 -3.52 -10.47 14.96
C TRP A 340 -2.27 -10.23 14.13
N PHE A 341 -1.13 -10.74 14.56
CA PHE A 341 0.10 -10.54 13.82
C PHE A 341 0.19 -11.40 12.55
N LEU A 342 -0.45 -12.58 12.53
CA LEU A 342 -0.55 -13.39 11.32
C LEU A 342 -1.44 -12.73 10.26
N LEU A 343 -2.54 -12.10 10.69
CA LEU A 343 -3.39 -11.25 9.85
C LEU A 343 -2.55 -10.14 9.22
N LEU A 344 -1.82 -9.37 10.04
CA LEU A 344 -0.96 -8.30 9.57
C LEU A 344 0.13 -8.80 8.61
N PHE A 345 0.67 -10.01 8.85
CA PHE A 345 1.64 -10.62 7.95
C PHE A 345 1.05 -10.97 6.59
N PHE A 346 -0.14 -11.59 6.53
CA PHE A 346 -0.77 -11.88 5.24
C PHE A 346 -1.20 -10.61 4.49
N ALA A 347 -1.68 -9.60 5.22
CA ALA A 347 -2.00 -8.28 4.67
C ALA A 347 -0.73 -7.65 4.07
N ALA A 348 0.38 -7.65 4.80
CA ALA A 348 1.65 -7.13 4.32
C ALA A 348 2.20 -7.94 3.13
N LEU A 349 2.20 -9.26 3.21
CA LEU A 349 2.73 -10.16 2.18
C LEU A 349 1.98 -10.00 0.85
N THR A 350 0.66 -9.83 0.87
CA THR A 350 -0.13 -9.63 -0.36
C THR A 350 0.14 -8.27 -0.99
N SER A 351 0.36 -7.21 -0.19
CA SER A 351 0.75 -5.89 -0.72
C SER A 351 2.20 -5.85 -1.22
N SER A 352 3.16 -6.47 -0.54
CA SER A 352 4.58 -6.40 -0.90
C SER A 352 4.89 -7.11 -2.22
N VAL A 353 4.25 -8.25 -2.49
CA VAL A 353 4.33 -8.88 -3.83
C VAL A 353 3.71 -8.01 -4.91
N ALA A 354 2.67 -7.23 -4.59
CA ALA A 354 2.03 -6.30 -5.54
C ALA A 354 2.92 -5.11 -5.87
N LEU A 355 3.51 -4.48 -4.85
CA LEU A 355 4.44 -3.36 -5.02
C LEU A 355 5.74 -3.77 -5.71
N THR A 356 6.14 -5.03 -5.63
CA THR A 356 7.32 -5.54 -6.35
C THR A 356 7.05 -5.76 -7.85
N GLN A 357 5.79 -6.04 -8.22
CA GLN A 357 5.44 -6.44 -9.59
C GLN A 357 5.71 -5.38 -10.67
N PRO A 358 5.55 -4.06 -10.46
CA PRO A 358 5.90 -3.04 -11.46
C PRO A 358 7.36 -3.11 -11.93
N ALA A 359 8.31 -3.29 -11.00
CA ALA A 359 9.72 -3.46 -11.33
C ALA A 359 9.99 -4.78 -12.08
N MET A 360 9.31 -5.85 -11.66
CA MET A 360 9.35 -7.16 -12.31
C MET A 360 8.84 -7.10 -13.75
N ALA A 361 7.69 -6.46 -13.98
CA ALA A 361 7.07 -6.32 -15.29
C ALA A 361 7.97 -5.51 -16.23
N PHE A 362 8.55 -4.42 -15.72
CA PHE A 362 9.53 -3.62 -16.47
C PHE A 362 10.73 -4.46 -16.94
N LEU A 363 11.36 -5.24 -16.06
CA LEU A 363 12.50 -6.09 -16.44
C LEU A 363 12.12 -7.19 -17.45
N GLN A 364 10.96 -7.82 -17.26
CA GLN A 364 10.50 -8.90 -18.13
C GLN A 364 10.16 -8.41 -19.54
N GLU A 365 9.50 -7.27 -19.66
CA GLU A 365 9.01 -6.79 -20.95
C GLU A 365 10.02 -5.94 -21.71
N GLU A 366 10.74 -5.06 -21.00
CA GLU A 366 11.68 -4.13 -21.62
C GLU A 366 13.03 -4.78 -21.89
N PHE A 367 13.42 -5.80 -21.10
CA PHE A 367 14.71 -6.48 -21.22
C PHE A 367 14.60 -7.98 -21.50
N ARG A 368 13.37 -8.54 -21.62
CA ARG A 368 13.14 -9.98 -21.88
C ARG A 368 13.79 -10.89 -20.85
N ILE A 369 13.93 -10.41 -19.60
CA ILE A 369 14.48 -11.21 -18.50
C ILE A 369 13.41 -12.20 -18.03
N PRO A 370 13.70 -13.50 -17.92
CA PRO A 370 12.75 -14.47 -17.37
C PRO A 370 12.31 -14.13 -15.94
N LYS A 371 11.06 -14.43 -15.58
CA LYS A 371 10.46 -14.07 -14.29
C LYS A 371 11.26 -14.54 -13.07
N GLU A 372 11.85 -15.73 -13.10
CA GLU A 372 12.65 -16.27 -12.00
C GLU A 372 13.90 -15.41 -11.77
N ARG A 373 14.56 -14.99 -12.86
CA ARG A 373 15.74 -14.11 -12.78
C ARG A 373 15.35 -12.70 -12.37
N ALA A 374 14.24 -12.18 -12.89
CA ALA A 374 13.71 -10.89 -12.49
C ALA A 374 13.42 -10.86 -10.97
N ALA A 375 12.81 -11.92 -10.42
CA ALA A 375 12.48 -12.01 -8.99
C ALA A 375 13.74 -11.96 -8.12
N ILE A 376 14.79 -12.68 -8.53
CA ILE A 376 16.08 -12.65 -7.83
C ILE A 376 16.74 -11.27 -7.93
N ILE A 377 16.75 -10.64 -9.12
CA ILE A 377 17.35 -9.31 -9.31
C ILE A 377 16.65 -8.28 -8.43
N VAL A 378 15.32 -8.21 -8.48
CA VAL A 378 14.56 -7.24 -7.70
C VAL A 378 14.66 -7.56 -6.20
N GLY A 379 14.63 -8.84 -5.82
CA GLY A 379 14.85 -9.27 -4.44
C GLY A 379 16.22 -8.89 -3.89
N LEU A 380 17.28 -8.97 -4.70
CA LEU A 380 18.62 -8.52 -4.33
C LEU A 380 18.69 -6.99 -4.19
N VAL A 381 18.01 -6.24 -5.06
CA VAL A 381 17.90 -4.78 -4.94
C VAL A 381 17.19 -4.41 -3.63
N ILE A 382 16.06 -5.06 -3.33
CA ILE A 382 15.33 -4.89 -2.07
C ILE A 382 16.26 -5.21 -0.89
N PHE A 383 16.93 -6.37 -0.90
CA PHE A 383 17.87 -6.77 0.13
C PHE A 383 18.92 -5.70 0.42
N ILE A 384 19.65 -5.26 -0.61
CA ILE A 384 20.74 -4.29 -0.47
C ILE A 384 20.22 -2.95 0.04
N CYS A 385 19.10 -2.47 -0.50
CA CYS A 385 18.52 -1.19 -0.12
C CYS A 385 17.81 -1.20 1.24
N SER A 386 17.36 -2.36 1.74
CA SER A 386 16.80 -2.48 3.08
C SER A 386 17.88 -2.49 4.18
N ILE A 387 19.14 -2.83 3.89
CA ILE A 387 20.22 -2.80 4.90
C ILE A 387 20.28 -1.46 5.65
N PRO A 388 20.37 -0.29 5.00
CA PRO A 388 20.36 0.98 5.73
C PRO A 388 19.04 1.25 6.45
N VAL A 389 17.90 0.74 5.96
CA VAL A 389 16.61 0.85 6.68
C VAL A 389 16.68 0.12 8.02
N VAL A 390 17.24 -1.10 8.04
CA VAL A 390 17.38 -1.91 9.27
C VAL A 390 18.32 -1.24 10.27
N PHE A 391 19.52 -0.84 9.83
CA PHE A 391 20.54 -0.32 10.75
C PHE A 391 20.33 1.15 11.15
N PHE A 392 19.64 1.94 10.34
CA PHE A 392 19.42 3.37 10.59
C PHE A 392 17.96 3.71 10.91
N LEU A 393 17.15 2.71 11.30
CA LEU A 393 15.76 2.89 11.70
C LEU A 393 15.61 3.99 12.77
N LYS A 394 16.47 3.96 13.80
CA LYS A 394 16.45 4.95 14.90
C LYS A 394 16.76 6.39 14.49
N HIS A 395 17.31 6.59 13.29
CA HIS A 395 17.72 7.89 12.76
C HIS A 395 16.72 8.48 11.76
N GLY A 396 15.55 7.84 11.58
CA GLY A 396 14.50 8.30 10.68
C GLY A 396 14.71 7.94 9.21
N PHE A 397 15.56 6.95 8.91
CA PHE A 397 15.81 6.52 7.53
C PHE A 397 14.54 5.98 6.86
N LEU A 398 13.75 5.18 7.60
CA LEU A 398 12.46 4.66 7.12
C LEU A 398 11.47 5.78 6.88
N ASP A 399 11.32 6.69 7.84
CA ASP A 399 10.35 7.78 7.81
C ASP A 399 10.58 8.70 6.59
N GLU A 400 11.85 8.96 6.24
CA GLU A 400 12.17 9.75 5.05
C GLU A 400 11.76 9.04 3.75
N LEU A 401 11.95 7.72 3.65
CA LEU A 401 11.49 6.95 2.48
C LEU A 401 9.97 6.93 2.37
N ASP A 402 9.28 6.69 3.49
CA ASP A 402 7.80 6.66 3.53
C ASP A 402 7.20 8.03 3.18
N TYR A 403 7.78 9.12 3.67
CA TYR A 403 7.31 10.46 3.34
C TYR A 403 7.33 10.72 1.83
N TRP A 404 8.46 10.46 1.16
CA TRP A 404 8.60 10.77 -0.25
C TRP A 404 7.90 9.76 -1.16
N ALA A 405 7.93 8.47 -0.83
CA ALA A 405 7.40 7.41 -1.70
C ALA A 405 6.05 6.85 -1.25
N GLY A 406 5.78 6.70 0.05
CA GLY A 406 4.49 6.21 0.56
C GLY A 406 3.41 7.29 0.66
N THR A 407 3.83 8.56 0.69
CA THR A 407 2.98 9.67 1.09
C THR A 407 2.88 10.75 0.00
N PHE A 408 3.97 11.43 -0.37
CA PHE A 408 3.96 12.46 -1.43
C PHE A 408 3.91 11.88 -2.85
N GLY A 409 4.74 10.88 -3.12
CA GLY A 409 4.92 10.25 -4.44
C GLY A 409 3.64 9.72 -5.08
N PRO A 410 2.74 9.01 -4.36
CA PRO A 410 1.51 8.46 -4.93
C PRO A 410 0.57 9.56 -5.41
N VAL A 411 0.43 10.65 -4.65
CA VAL A 411 -0.43 11.78 -5.04
C VAL A 411 0.13 12.51 -6.27
N LEU A 412 1.45 12.69 -6.34
CA LEU A 412 2.09 13.28 -7.52
C LEU A 412 1.88 12.41 -8.76
N CYS A 413 2.07 11.10 -8.62
CA CYS A 413 1.87 10.14 -9.70
C CYS A 413 0.42 10.12 -10.17
N ALA A 414 -0.54 10.09 -9.25
CA ALA A 414 -1.98 10.12 -9.55
C ALA A 414 -2.42 11.42 -10.24
N PHE A 415 -1.83 12.56 -9.87
CA PHE A 415 -2.07 13.81 -10.59
C PHE A 415 -1.58 13.71 -12.04
N LEU A 416 -0.35 13.25 -12.25
CA LEU A 416 0.26 13.15 -13.58
C LEU A 416 -0.44 12.11 -14.47
N GLU A 417 -0.81 10.96 -13.93
CA GLU A 417 -1.56 9.93 -14.67
C GLU A 417 -2.96 10.42 -15.05
N THR A 418 -3.62 11.16 -14.16
CA THR A 418 -4.93 11.78 -14.43
C THR A 418 -4.81 12.79 -15.57
N ILE A 419 -3.77 13.64 -15.57
CA ILE A 419 -3.53 14.59 -16.67
C ILE A 419 -3.31 13.85 -17.99
N ILE A 420 -2.48 12.81 -17.99
CA ILE A 420 -2.22 12.00 -19.17
C ILE A 420 -3.51 11.34 -19.66
N PHE A 421 -4.31 10.75 -18.77
CA PHE A 421 -5.53 10.04 -19.10
C PHE A 421 -6.63 10.98 -19.64
N VAL A 422 -6.88 12.07 -18.92
CA VAL A 422 -8.03 12.94 -19.19
C VAL A 422 -7.76 13.93 -20.31
N TRP A 423 -6.57 14.55 -20.35
CA TRP A 423 -6.28 15.65 -21.27
C TRP A 423 -5.41 15.24 -22.45
N LEU A 424 -4.38 14.41 -22.25
CA LEU A 424 -3.45 14.05 -23.33
C LEU A 424 -3.94 12.87 -24.16
N PHE A 425 -4.44 11.82 -23.52
CA PHE A 425 -5.11 10.70 -24.18
C PHE A 425 -6.53 11.07 -24.63
N GLY A 426 -7.20 11.87 -23.81
CA GLY A 426 -8.52 12.44 -24.09
C GLY A 426 -9.63 11.66 -23.40
N MET A 427 -10.38 12.35 -22.54
CA MET A 427 -11.43 11.77 -21.70
C MET A 427 -12.51 10.99 -22.47
N ALA A 428 -12.84 11.38 -23.71
CA ALA A 428 -13.82 10.64 -24.52
C ALA A 428 -13.33 9.22 -24.84
N LYS A 429 -12.06 9.09 -25.24
CA LYS A 429 -11.42 7.78 -25.46
C LYS A 429 -11.27 7.04 -24.14
N GLY A 430 -10.79 7.73 -23.10
CA GLY A 430 -10.67 7.15 -21.76
C GLY A 430 -12.00 6.59 -21.23
N TRP A 431 -13.12 7.27 -21.49
CA TRP A 431 -14.44 6.82 -21.06
C TRP A 431 -14.96 5.61 -21.85
N GLU A 432 -14.73 5.58 -23.16
CA GLU A 432 -15.03 4.41 -23.99
C GLU A 432 -14.20 3.20 -23.52
N GLU A 433 -12.92 3.43 -23.27
CA GLU A 433 -12.01 2.45 -22.70
C GLU A 433 -12.54 1.92 -21.37
N ILE A 434 -12.82 2.79 -20.39
CA ILE A 434 -13.36 2.38 -19.08
C ILE A 434 -14.62 1.51 -19.21
N ASN A 435 -15.54 1.86 -20.12
CA ASN A 435 -16.82 1.14 -20.28
C ASN A 435 -16.75 -0.06 -21.24
N ARG A 436 -15.62 -0.31 -21.90
CA ARG A 436 -15.48 -1.48 -22.78
C ARG A 436 -15.49 -2.77 -21.98
N GLY A 437 -16.34 -3.72 -22.38
CA GLY A 437 -16.50 -5.00 -21.69
C GLY A 437 -17.19 -4.89 -20.32
N ALA A 438 -17.68 -3.70 -19.96
CA ALA A 438 -18.29 -3.47 -18.66
C ALA A 438 -19.64 -4.19 -18.52
N THR A 439 -19.79 -4.97 -17.47
CA THR A 439 -21.04 -5.62 -17.07
C THR A 439 -22.06 -4.56 -16.66
N THR A 440 -21.61 -3.54 -15.92
CA THR A 440 -22.41 -2.38 -15.54
C THR A 440 -21.71 -1.11 -16.01
N ARG A 441 -22.42 -0.28 -16.79
CA ARG A 441 -21.89 1.01 -17.24
C ARG A 441 -21.78 1.98 -16.08
N ILE A 442 -20.71 2.75 -16.07
CA ILE A 442 -20.47 3.75 -15.03
C ILE A 442 -21.45 4.92 -15.21
N PRO A 443 -22.08 5.43 -14.14
CA PRO A 443 -22.93 6.61 -14.21
C PRO A 443 -22.20 7.81 -14.84
N LYS A 444 -22.86 8.49 -15.78
CA LYS A 444 -22.25 9.60 -16.56
C LYS A 444 -21.75 10.75 -15.69
N VAL A 445 -22.24 10.92 -14.46
CA VAL A 445 -21.69 11.89 -13.51
C VAL A 445 -20.18 11.70 -13.29
N PHE A 446 -19.70 10.45 -13.25
CA PHE A 446 -18.29 10.14 -13.06
C PHE A 446 -17.41 10.55 -14.25
N PHE A 447 -17.98 10.69 -15.46
CA PHE A 447 -17.27 11.29 -16.58
C PHE A 447 -16.80 12.71 -16.22
N TYR A 448 -17.68 13.52 -15.62
CA TYR A 448 -17.38 14.89 -15.22
C TYR A 448 -16.51 14.96 -13.96
N ILE A 449 -16.72 14.03 -13.02
CA ILE A 449 -15.88 13.91 -11.82
C ILE A 449 -14.43 13.65 -12.24
N ILE A 450 -14.17 12.59 -13.01
CA ILE A 450 -12.83 12.25 -13.49
C ILE A 450 -12.24 13.41 -14.32
N LYS A 451 -13.06 14.06 -15.16
CA LYS A 451 -12.56 15.10 -16.06
C LYS A 451 -12.15 16.40 -15.37
N TYR A 452 -12.89 16.81 -14.34
CA TYR A 452 -12.77 18.16 -13.75
C TYR A 452 -12.53 18.13 -12.24
N ILE A 453 -13.30 17.33 -11.50
CA ILE A 453 -13.24 17.34 -10.03
C ILE A 453 -11.97 16.65 -9.55
N THR A 454 -11.69 15.44 -10.01
CA THR A 454 -10.51 14.67 -9.62
C THR A 454 -9.21 15.45 -9.85
N PRO A 455 -8.90 15.98 -11.06
CA PRO A 455 -7.65 16.73 -11.25
C PRO A 455 -7.57 18.03 -10.43
N ALA A 456 -8.70 18.73 -10.22
CA ALA A 456 -8.72 19.93 -9.38
C ALA A 456 -8.49 19.59 -7.89
N PHE A 457 -9.09 18.50 -7.40
CA PHE A 457 -8.89 17.99 -6.05
C PHE A 457 -7.41 17.62 -5.84
N LEU A 458 -6.85 16.82 -6.75
CA LEU A 458 -5.43 16.40 -6.71
C LEU A 458 -4.48 17.59 -6.70
N PHE A 459 -4.72 18.57 -7.57
CA PHE A 459 -3.93 19.79 -7.60
C PHE A 459 -4.01 20.56 -6.27
N THR A 460 -5.21 20.66 -5.70
CA THR A 460 -5.45 21.36 -4.42
C THR A 460 -4.73 20.66 -3.27
N ILE A 461 -4.83 19.32 -3.17
CA ILE A 461 -4.09 18.53 -2.18
C ILE A 461 -2.59 18.77 -2.35
N LEU A 462 -2.05 18.59 -3.56
CA LEU A 462 -0.62 18.73 -3.81
C LEU A 462 -0.11 20.12 -3.47
N ALA A 463 -0.83 21.17 -3.88
CA ALA A 463 -0.44 22.55 -3.59
C ALA A 463 -0.47 22.84 -2.09
N THR A 464 -1.54 22.43 -1.40
CA THR A 464 -1.70 22.62 0.05
C THR A 464 -0.63 21.85 0.81
N TRP A 465 -0.38 20.60 0.42
CA TRP A 465 0.61 19.76 1.06
C TRP A 465 2.04 20.24 0.85
N PHE A 466 2.34 20.69 -0.38
CA PHE A 466 3.63 21.29 -0.70
C PHE A 466 3.92 22.50 0.18
N TYR A 467 2.91 23.36 0.37
CA TYR A 467 3.02 24.55 1.22
C TYR A 467 3.10 24.21 2.71
N GLN A 468 2.25 23.31 3.21
CA GLN A 468 2.12 23.04 4.66
C GLN A 468 3.17 22.08 5.21
N SER A 469 3.72 21.15 4.41
CA SER A 469 4.59 20.08 4.94
C SER A 469 5.86 19.87 4.12
N ALA A 470 5.78 19.88 2.79
CA ALA A 470 6.94 19.50 1.98
C ALA A 470 8.13 20.44 2.14
N ILE A 471 7.90 21.74 2.32
CA ILE A 471 8.98 22.72 2.57
C ILE A 471 9.73 22.40 3.87
N ASP A 472 9.00 22.10 4.95
CA ASP A 472 9.60 21.84 6.26
C ASP A 472 10.38 20.52 6.27
N VAL A 473 9.86 19.49 5.59
CA VAL A 473 10.56 18.22 5.39
C VAL A 473 11.79 18.41 4.50
N LEU A 474 11.69 19.14 3.38
CA LEU A 474 12.82 19.45 2.50
C LEU A 474 13.96 20.14 3.26
N LEU A 475 13.61 21.11 4.11
CA LEU A 475 14.56 21.88 4.92
C LEU A 475 15.00 21.17 6.21
N MET A 476 14.48 19.98 6.50
CA MET A 476 14.81 19.19 7.70
C MET A 476 14.64 19.98 9.01
N LYS A 477 13.61 20.84 9.09
CA LYS A 477 13.42 21.74 10.26
C LYS A 477 13.23 20.97 11.57
N ASN A 478 12.53 19.83 11.50
CA ASN A 478 12.16 19.01 12.66
C ASN A 478 13.12 17.84 12.89
N ILE A 479 14.27 17.82 12.22
CA ILE A 479 15.24 16.71 12.29
C ILE A 479 16.45 17.16 13.11
N ASP A 480 16.73 16.41 14.17
CA ASP A 480 17.92 16.60 15.00
C ASP A 480 19.18 16.63 14.10
N PRO A 481 20.09 17.61 14.28
CA PRO A 481 21.32 17.71 13.50
C PRO A 481 22.13 16.42 13.41
N SER A 482 22.12 15.58 14.46
CA SER A 482 22.81 14.29 14.48
C SER A 482 22.20 13.25 13.54
N ASN A 483 20.92 13.36 13.22
CA ASN A 483 20.19 12.44 12.34
C ASN A 483 20.26 12.86 10.85
N ARG A 484 20.60 14.13 10.56
CA ARG A 484 20.65 14.67 9.19
C ARG A 484 21.51 13.87 8.20
N PRO A 485 22.69 13.31 8.56
CA PRO A 485 23.46 12.49 7.63
C PRO A 485 22.71 11.25 7.12
N TYR A 486 21.91 10.62 7.98
CA TYR A 486 21.12 9.44 7.64
C TYR A 486 19.95 9.79 6.71
N VAL A 487 19.31 10.93 6.95
CA VAL A 487 18.24 11.47 6.10
C VAL A 487 18.78 11.82 4.71
N TRP A 488 19.96 12.46 4.62
CA TRP A 488 20.65 12.65 3.35
C TRP A 488 21.00 11.33 2.67
N GLY A 489 21.43 10.31 3.43
CA GLY A 489 21.64 8.96 2.93
C GLY A 489 20.39 8.37 2.27
N ALA A 490 19.22 8.50 2.90
CA ALA A 490 17.95 8.04 2.35
C ALA A 490 17.61 8.77 1.02
N ARG A 491 17.77 10.09 0.99
CA ARG A 491 17.56 10.90 -0.23
C ARG A 491 18.52 10.53 -1.37
N LEU A 492 19.80 10.33 -1.07
CA LEU A 492 20.79 9.91 -2.04
C LEU A 492 20.49 8.53 -2.61
N MET A 493 20.03 7.59 -1.76
CA MET A 493 19.60 6.27 -2.20
C MET A 493 18.40 6.37 -3.16
N MET A 494 17.37 7.14 -2.81
CA MET A 494 16.22 7.38 -3.68
C MET A 494 16.63 8.01 -5.02
N LEU A 495 17.49 9.03 -4.98
CA LEU A 495 18.01 9.68 -6.18
C LEU A 495 18.78 8.70 -7.07
N ALA A 496 19.65 7.86 -6.47
CA ALA A 496 20.40 6.84 -7.20
C ALA A 496 19.48 5.81 -7.87
N ILE A 497 18.44 5.34 -7.17
CA ILE A 497 17.43 4.43 -7.73
C ILE A 497 16.69 5.11 -8.88
N PHE A 498 16.25 6.36 -8.71
CA PHE A 498 15.54 7.10 -9.75
C PHE A 498 16.40 7.31 -11.00
N ILE A 499 17.67 7.71 -10.84
CA ILE A 499 18.63 7.86 -11.95
C ILE A 499 18.89 6.52 -12.63
N GLY A 500 19.04 5.43 -11.85
CA GLY A 500 19.20 4.07 -12.36
C GLY A 500 18.00 3.65 -13.23
N LEU A 501 16.77 3.87 -12.75
CA LEU A 501 15.55 3.61 -13.51
C LEU A 501 15.48 4.47 -14.78
N ALA A 502 15.81 5.75 -14.71
CA ALA A 502 15.83 6.64 -15.88
C ALA A 502 16.85 6.19 -16.94
N TYR A 503 18.02 5.71 -16.50
CA TYR A 503 19.00 5.11 -17.39
C TYR A 503 18.48 3.82 -18.03
N LEU A 504 17.84 2.93 -17.25
CA LEU A 504 17.27 1.69 -17.77
C LEU A 504 16.15 1.97 -18.78
N VAL A 505 15.24 2.91 -18.51
CA VAL A 505 14.20 3.35 -19.46
C VAL A 505 14.84 3.91 -20.73
N ARG A 506 15.87 4.75 -20.62
CA ARG A 506 16.58 5.25 -21.81
C ARG A 506 17.22 4.11 -22.61
N LYS A 507 17.83 3.14 -21.92
CA LYS A 507 18.49 1.99 -22.53
C LYS A 507 17.50 1.08 -23.25
N SER A 508 16.35 0.76 -22.63
CA SER A 508 15.36 -0.12 -23.26
C SER A 508 14.77 0.49 -24.53
N TRP A 509 14.47 1.79 -24.52
CA TRP A 509 14.00 2.48 -25.74
C TRP A 509 15.05 2.50 -26.85
N ARG A 510 16.33 2.74 -26.53
CA ARG A 510 17.42 2.66 -27.52
C ARG A 510 17.58 1.27 -28.11
N MET A 511 17.43 0.22 -27.30
CA MET A 511 17.47 -1.16 -27.78
C MET A 511 16.32 -1.47 -28.75
N LYS A 512 15.11 -0.93 -28.50
CA LYS A 512 13.96 -1.06 -29.39
C LYS A 512 14.13 -0.29 -30.71
N GLU A 513 14.78 0.87 -30.69
CA GLU A 513 15.13 1.63 -31.90
C GLU A 513 16.16 0.89 -32.77
N GLN A 514 17.13 0.22 -32.14
CA GLN A 514 18.19 -0.52 -32.84
C GLN A 514 17.73 -1.89 -33.36
N ASN A 515 16.80 -2.54 -32.64
CA ASN A 515 16.22 -3.83 -33.01
C ASN A 515 14.69 -3.71 -33.01
N PRO A 516 14.09 -3.04 -34.03
CA PRO A 516 12.65 -2.95 -34.13
C PRO A 516 12.06 -4.36 -34.15
N PRO A 517 10.99 -4.64 -33.39
CA PRO A 517 10.33 -5.94 -33.45
C PRO A 517 9.96 -6.21 -34.91
N HIS A 518 10.37 -7.37 -35.42
CA HIS A 518 9.99 -7.80 -36.76
C HIS A 518 8.46 -7.73 -36.85
N LEU A 519 7.94 -6.77 -37.62
CA LEU A 519 6.56 -6.74 -38.03
C LEU A 519 6.35 -8.04 -38.82
N SER A 520 5.66 -9.01 -38.24
CA SER A 520 5.14 -10.13 -39.01
C SER A 520 4.21 -9.55 -40.08
N PRO A 521 4.50 -9.74 -41.38
CA PRO A 521 3.62 -9.28 -42.44
C PRO A 521 2.46 -10.28 -42.55
N GLU A 522 1.41 -10.09 -41.77
CA GLU A 522 0.13 -10.77 -42.00
C GLU A 522 -0.99 -9.73 -42.04
N GLY A 523 -1.59 -9.58 -43.21
CA GLY A 523 -2.79 -8.75 -43.42
C GLY A 523 -2.77 -7.77 -44.60
N GLY A 524 -1.84 -7.90 -45.55
CA GLY A 524 -1.78 -7.06 -46.75
C GLY A 524 -1.84 -7.89 -48.02
N GLY A 525 -2.98 -8.50 -48.30
CA GLY A 525 -3.22 -9.16 -49.57
C GLY A 525 -4.50 -9.98 -49.54
N LEU A 526 -5.59 -9.40 -50.06
CA LEU A 526 -6.54 -10.03 -50.96
C LEU A 526 -7.16 -8.91 -51.78
N GLY A 527 -7.33 -9.19 -53.08
CA GLY A 527 -7.59 -8.23 -54.16
C GLY A 527 -8.99 -7.64 -54.22
#